data_AF-A0A1B7VSW0-F1
#
_entry.id   AF-A0A1B7VSW0-F1
#
_cell.length_a   1.000
_cell.length_b   1.000
_cell.length_c   1.000
_cell.angle_alpha   90.00
_cell.angle_beta   90.00
_cell.angle_gamma   90.00
#
_symmetry.space_group_name_H-M   'P 1'
#
loop_
_entity.id
_entity.type
_entity.pdbx_description
1 polymer ?
#
loop_
_entity_poly.entity_id
_entity_poly.type
_entity_poly.pdbx_seq_one_letter_code
_entity_poly.pdbx_strand_id
1 'polypeptide(L)'
;MTVHLPDIGITGCERAKSLIEEFPQNIVGSFWVMCGYGFDFDSEDIPDWWINIDSAQDIIDVFEEGYFDGEHNCPVYLGFCILVVADSSNPAHLSYVIQHLRMWEAEGIYLLKIMARHNIPAITEVSYPEHFLIDRYGKENPNYKYLRETLDHWSVQVWEDYCSYLMSVHGQEMFYDYCKKINAVKDEVQATVEKGDKPLVLTEGETDPIYIKTALKLLGEKEILAQIDIEWVGISIGKGKSINTGDGGLKNTRDVLLSNPKFLTRKVLLIYDCDTDKSNEDHELLKIRKIPQQKNRKVKKGIENLFPDHLFTEEFYLPKTKYGDYGEENQIQEFQKMDFCKWICEQRKQADDFVDFKIIIEFIKDCLGTVIY
;
A
#
# COMPACT_ATOMS: atom_id res chain seq x y z
N MET A 1 -18.91 25.46 8.56
CA MET A 1 -18.22 25.30 9.85
C MET A 1 -16.79 25.75 9.60
N THR A 2 -16.45 26.96 10.03
CA THR A 2 -15.12 27.54 9.78
C THR A 2 -14.17 26.93 10.79
N VAL A 3 -13.32 26.00 10.33
CA VAL A 3 -12.27 25.41 11.18
C VAL A 3 -11.20 26.48 11.34
N HIS A 4 -11.12 27.09 12.53
CA HIS A 4 -10.01 27.94 12.91
C HIS A 4 -8.82 27.04 13.24
N LEU A 5 -7.85 26.98 12.33
CA LEU A 5 -6.59 26.27 12.55
C LEU A 5 -5.67 27.11 13.47
N PRO A 6 -4.97 26.50 14.45
CA PRO A 6 -4.00 27.20 15.28
C PRO A 6 -2.82 27.72 14.46
N ASP A 7 -2.16 28.76 14.95
CA ASP A 7 -1.05 29.47 14.28
C ASP A 7 -0.01 28.50 13.70
N ILE A 8 0.08 28.53 12.36
CA ILE A 8 0.97 27.72 11.57
C ILE A 8 2.36 28.36 11.59
N GLY A 9 3.34 27.64 12.12
CA GLY A 9 4.73 28.08 12.14
C GLY A 9 5.65 27.03 11.53
N ILE A 10 6.64 27.48 10.77
CA ILE A 10 7.82 26.68 10.45
C ILE A 10 8.44 26.25 11.80
N THR A 11 8.45 24.95 12.10
CA THR A 11 9.11 24.45 13.31
C THR A 11 10.44 23.79 12.95
N GLY A 12 11.46 23.98 13.79
CA GLY A 12 12.74 23.31 13.61
C GLY A 12 12.65 21.80 13.83
N CYS A 13 13.64 21.04 13.33
CA CYS A 13 13.63 19.56 13.27
C CYS A 13 13.39 18.91 14.62
N GLU A 14 13.93 19.49 15.68
CA GLU A 14 13.79 18.99 17.05
C GLU A 14 12.33 18.95 17.53
N ARG A 15 11.48 19.89 17.07
CA ARG A 15 10.06 19.89 17.44
C ARG A 15 9.28 18.81 16.70
N ALA A 16 9.56 18.62 15.41
CA ALA A 16 9.00 17.52 14.64
C ALA A 16 9.39 16.16 15.27
N LYS A 17 10.68 15.96 15.56
CA LYS A 17 11.17 14.76 16.25
C LYS A 17 10.43 14.51 17.57
N SER A 18 10.38 15.51 18.45
CA SER A 18 9.72 15.39 19.75
C SER A 18 8.25 14.99 19.62
N LEU A 19 7.52 15.58 18.67
CA LEU A 19 6.11 15.27 18.45
C LEU A 19 5.89 13.84 17.95
N ILE A 20 6.76 13.35 17.06
CA ILE A 20 6.66 11.99 16.52
C ILE A 20 7.03 10.96 17.58
N GLU A 21 8.05 11.23 18.39
CA GLU A 21 8.45 10.34 19.48
C GLU A 21 7.43 10.32 20.63
N GLU A 22 6.83 11.46 20.96
CA GLU A 22 5.86 11.58 22.06
C GLU A 22 4.45 11.10 21.66
N PHE A 23 4.06 11.30 20.39
CA PHE A 23 2.71 11.00 19.90
C PHE A 23 2.69 10.26 18.54
N PRO A 24 3.39 9.13 18.38
CA PRO A 24 3.45 8.43 17.10
C PRO A 24 2.06 7.98 16.59
N GLN A 25 1.17 7.58 17.51
CA GLN A 25 -0.20 7.16 17.21
C GLN A 25 -1.11 8.28 16.69
N ASN A 26 -0.70 9.53 16.86
CA ASN A 26 -1.42 10.71 16.40
C ASN A 26 -0.98 11.14 15.00
N ILE A 27 -0.05 10.42 14.37
CA ILE A 27 0.41 10.74 13.03
C ILE A 27 -0.37 9.89 12.04
N VAL A 28 -1.17 10.57 11.23
CA VAL A 28 -2.07 9.93 10.26
C VAL A 28 -1.36 9.69 8.92
N GLY A 29 -0.27 10.42 8.65
CA GLY A 29 0.59 10.21 7.50
C GLY A 29 1.63 11.31 7.32
N SER A 30 2.49 11.16 6.32
CA SER A 30 3.49 12.16 5.93
C SER A 30 3.53 12.28 4.41
N PHE A 31 3.86 13.49 3.93
CA PHE A 31 4.00 13.79 2.52
C PHE A 31 5.43 14.25 2.23
N TRP A 32 6.07 13.58 1.29
CA TRP A 32 7.43 13.88 0.88
C TRP A 32 7.40 14.47 -0.52
N VAL A 33 7.99 15.65 -0.70
CA VAL A 33 8.07 16.28 -2.02
C VAL A 33 9.51 16.61 -2.31
N MET A 34 10.12 15.77 -3.13
CA MET A 34 11.53 15.94 -3.50
C MET A 34 11.70 17.22 -4.31
N CYS A 35 12.52 18.15 -3.80
CA CYS A 35 12.87 19.39 -4.48
C CYS A 35 14.13 19.12 -5.29
N GLY A 36 13.96 18.57 -6.50
CA GLY A 36 15.04 18.13 -7.38
C GLY A 36 15.99 19.26 -7.78
N TYR A 37 16.98 19.55 -6.93
CA TYR A 37 18.09 20.42 -7.26
C TYR A 37 19.16 19.50 -7.86
N GLY A 38 19.51 19.72 -9.12
CA GLY A 38 20.59 18.98 -9.79
C GLY A 38 20.18 17.82 -10.70
N PHE A 39 18.92 17.35 -10.66
CA PHE A 39 18.45 16.40 -11.68
C PHE A 39 18.18 17.09 -13.01
N ASP A 40 18.87 16.66 -14.06
CA ASP A 40 18.54 17.06 -15.42
C ASP A 40 17.47 16.11 -15.97
N PHE A 41 16.21 16.38 -15.61
CA PHE A 41 15.04 15.59 -16.04
C PHE A 41 14.84 15.53 -17.57
N ASP A 42 15.63 16.27 -18.35
CA ASP A 42 15.67 16.20 -19.81
C ASP A 42 16.69 15.18 -20.35
N SER A 43 17.66 14.73 -19.55
CA SER A 43 18.74 13.82 -19.98
C SER A 43 18.88 12.53 -19.14
N GLU A 44 18.23 12.46 -17.98
CA GLU A 44 18.21 11.29 -17.12
C GLU A 44 16.75 10.85 -16.90
N ASP A 45 16.44 9.61 -17.25
CA ASP A 45 15.19 8.97 -16.85
C ASP A 45 15.11 8.96 -15.32
N ILE A 46 13.92 9.22 -14.77
CA ILE A 46 13.66 9.02 -13.33
C ILE A 46 14.07 7.58 -13.02
N PRO A 47 15.07 7.35 -12.15
CA PRO A 47 15.53 5.99 -11.89
C PRO A 47 14.39 5.09 -11.44
N ASP A 48 14.33 3.85 -11.92
CA ASP A 48 13.23 2.91 -11.60
C ASP A 48 13.05 2.69 -10.08
N TRP A 49 14.14 2.81 -9.30
CA TRP A 49 14.09 2.73 -7.83
C TRP A 49 13.29 3.88 -7.20
N TRP A 50 13.11 5.00 -7.89
CA TRP A 50 12.45 6.22 -7.43
C TRP A 50 10.91 6.13 -7.48
N ILE A 51 10.38 5.29 -8.38
CA ILE A 51 8.93 5.13 -8.61
C ILE A 51 8.31 4.16 -7.58
N ASN A 52 9.13 3.41 -6.83
CA ASN A 52 8.70 2.34 -5.95
C ASN A 52 8.88 2.64 -4.45
N ILE A 53 8.96 3.93 -4.08
CA ILE A 53 9.18 4.36 -2.70
C ILE A 53 7.83 4.57 -2.00
N ASP A 54 7.38 3.56 -1.25
CA ASP A 54 6.06 3.54 -0.59
C ASP A 54 6.14 3.69 0.93
N SER A 55 7.35 3.80 1.49
CA SER A 55 7.57 3.88 2.93
C SER A 55 8.81 4.67 3.31
N ALA A 56 8.87 5.09 4.59
CA ALA A 56 10.05 5.73 5.14
C ALA A 56 11.28 4.80 5.13
N GLN A 57 11.07 3.48 5.20
CA GLN A 57 12.14 2.49 5.13
C GLN A 57 12.73 2.40 3.72
N ASP A 58 11.88 2.44 2.67
CA ASP A 58 12.36 2.44 1.29
C ASP A 58 13.26 3.66 1.01
N ILE A 59 12.92 4.83 1.56
CA ILE A 59 13.76 6.04 1.47
C ILE A 59 15.11 5.85 2.18
N ILE A 60 15.11 5.20 3.36
CA ILE A 60 16.33 4.91 4.12
C ILE A 60 17.21 3.94 3.34
N ASP A 61 16.64 2.88 2.78
CA ASP A 61 17.37 1.83 2.08
C ASP A 61 18.08 2.41 0.85
N VAL A 62 17.36 3.19 0.04
CA VAL A 62 17.95 3.90 -1.10
C VAL A 62 19.06 4.88 -0.66
N PHE A 63 18.89 5.54 0.50
CA PHE A 63 19.96 6.37 1.07
C PHE A 63 21.19 5.57 1.47
N GLU A 64 21.01 4.46 2.18
CA GLU A 64 22.09 3.62 2.69
C GLU A 64 22.81 2.84 1.56
N GLU A 65 22.13 2.58 0.45
CA GLU A 65 22.69 2.01 -0.78
C GLU A 65 23.60 2.98 -1.55
N GLY A 66 23.69 4.24 -1.12
CA GLY A 66 24.61 5.22 -1.70
C GLY A 66 24.05 5.95 -2.91
N TYR A 67 22.77 5.80 -3.27
CA TYR A 67 22.17 6.56 -4.38
C TYR A 67 22.18 8.09 -4.15
N PHE A 68 22.51 8.54 -2.94
CA PHE A 68 22.65 9.94 -2.55
C PHE A 68 24.10 10.32 -2.18
N ASP A 69 25.09 9.48 -2.49
CA ASP A 69 26.49 9.81 -2.27
C ASP A 69 26.94 10.95 -3.21
N GLY A 70 27.33 12.07 -2.62
CA GLY A 70 27.53 13.34 -3.32
C GLY A 70 28.74 13.41 -4.25
N GLU A 71 29.18 12.31 -4.87
CA GLU A 71 30.34 12.30 -5.78
C GLU A 71 30.03 12.92 -7.16
N HIS A 72 28.75 13.18 -7.47
CA HIS A 72 28.33 13.76 -8.74
C HIS A 72 27.42 14.97 -8.59
N ASN A 73 27.88 16.08 -7.98
CA ASN A 73 27.23 17.41 -8.16
C ASN A 73 25.68 17.42 -8.06
N CYS A 74 25.10 16.50 -7.28
CA CYS A 74 23.67 16.26 -7.24
C CYS A 74 23.21 16.63 -5.84
N PRO A 75 22.92 17.91 -5.58
CA PRO A 75 22.39 18.30 -4.29
C PRO A 75 20.92 17.88 -4.27
N VAL A 76 20.60 16.61 -4.06
CA VAL A 76 19.20 16.21 -3.92
C VAL A 76 18.67 16.82 -2.61
N TYR A 77 17.92 17.92 -2.73
CA TYR A 77 17.21 18.53 -1.61
C TYR A 77 15.86 17.82 -1.50
N LEU A 78 15.53 17.31 -0.31
CA LEU A 78 14.16 16.88 -0.02
C LEU A 78 13.41 17.98 0.71
N GLY A 79 12.46 18.61 0.04
CA GLY A 79 11.39 19.27 0.76
C GLY A 79 10.55 18.20 1.46
N PHE A 80 10.12 18.44 2.70
CA PHE A 80 9.26 17.47 3.38
C PHE A 80 8.13 18.18 4.13
N CYS A 81 6.99 17.53 4.18
CA CYS A 81 5.85 18.01 4.93
C CYS A 81 5.39 16.89 5.86
N ILE A 82 5.68 17.04 7.16
CA ILE A 82 5.16 16.09 8.16
C ILE A 82 3.79 16.57 8.60
N LEU A 83 2.78 15.74 8.37
CA LEU A 83 1.43 16.05 8.83
C LEU A 83 1.20 15.37 10.18
N VAL A 84 1.25 16.16 11.25
CA VAL A 84 0.91 15.68 12.60
C VAL A 84 -0.59 15.91 12.83
N VAL A 85 -1.34 14.87 13.16
CA VAL A 85 -2.76 15.03 13.54
C VAL A 85 -2.85 15.05 15.04
N ALA A 86 -2.72 16.24 15.62
CA ALA A 86 -2.91 16.40 17.04
C ALA A 86 -4.39 16.17 17.38
N ASP A 87 -4.66 15.03 18.03
CA ASP A 87 -5.91 14.66 18.73
C ASP A 87 -6.90 13.75 17.98
N SER A 88 -6.90 12.46 18.37
CA SER A 88 -7.88 11.45 17.94
C SER A 88 -9.33 11.74 18.34
N SER A 89 -9.57 12.67 19.27
CA SER A 89 -10.91 13.04 19.75
C SER A 89 -11.51 14.26 19.01
N ASN A 90 -10.73 14.94 18.16
CA ASN A 90 -11.21 16.09 17.39
C ASN A 90 -10.49 16.22 16.02
N PRO A 91 -11.10 15.72 14.92
CA PRO A 91 -10.56 15.83 13.57
C PRO A 91 -10.34 17.27 13.06
N ALA A 92 -10.85 18.29 13.78
CA ALA A 92 -10.68 19.69 13.44
C ALA A 92 -9.38 20.32 14.00
N HIS A 93 -8.58 19.59 14.77
CA HIS A 93 -7.31 20.05 15.37
C HIS A 93 -6.07 19.58 14.60
N LEU A 94 -6.17 19.49 13.26
CA LEU A 94 -5.04 19.19 12.39
C LEU A 94 -3.91 20.22 12.60
N SER A 95 -2.73 19.76 13.00
CA SER A 95 -1.55 20.61 13.25
C SER A 95 -0.40 20.11 12.40
N TYR A 96 -0.26 20.61 11.18
CA TYR A 96 0.81 20.16 10.30
C TYR A 96 2.14 20.87 10.57
N VAL A 97 3.24 20.18 10.27
CA VAL A 97 4.60 20.70 10.33
C VAL A 97 5.21 20.63 8.93
N ILE A 98 5.29 21.77 8.26
CA ILE A 98 6.08 21.90 7.03
C ILE A 98 7.51 22.21 7.46
N GLN A 99 8.47 21.46 6.94
CA GLN A 99 9.87 21.73 7.23
C GLN A 99 10.75 21.43 6.00
N HIS A 100 11.91 22.07 5.91
CA HIS A 100 12.87 21.84 4.84
C HIS A 100 14.06 21.07 5.40
N LEU A 101 14.34 19.86 4.88
CA LEU A 101 15.39 18.98 5.41
C LEU A 101 16.38 18.75 4.29
N ARG A 102 17.65 18.97 4.59
CA ARG A 102 18.70 18.50 3.70
C ARG A 102 18.95 17.06 4.10
N MET A 103 18.79 16.09 3.19
CA MET A 103 19.04 14.68 3.53
C MET A 103 20.49 14.42 3.95
N TRP A 104 21.41 15.30 3.55
CA TRP A 104 22.82 15.27 3.98
C TRP A 104 23.03 15.68 5.44
N GLU A 105 22.04 16.31 6.08
CA GLU A 105 22.06 16.57 7.51
C GLU A 105 21.46 15.35 8.21
N ALA A 106 22.21 14.73 9.13
CA ALA A 106 21.84 13.53 9.89
C ALA A 106 20.42 13.57 10.51
N GLU A 107 19.82 14.75 10.61
CA GLU A 107 18.49 15.02 11.10
C GLU A 107 17.37 14.40 10.25
N GLY A 108 17.49 14.38 8.92
CA GLY A 108 16.41 13.92 8.05
C GLY A 108 16.27 12.40 7.99
N ILE A 109 17.40 11.71 7.91
CA ILE A 109 17.44 10.24 8.04
C ILE A 109 17.02 9.80 9.43
N TYR A 110 17.39 10.56 10.47
CA TYR A 110 16.97 10.25 11.83
C TYR A 110 15.44 10.31 11.97
N LEU A 111 14.82 11.33 11.38
CA LEU A 111 13.37 11.47 11.32
C LEU A 111 12.70 10.29 10.59
N LEU A 112 13.22 9.93 9.41
CA LEU A 112 12.78 8.75 8.66
C LEU A 112 12.89 7.48 9.52
N LYS A 113 13.99 7.32 10.26
CA LYS A 113 14.22 6.17 11.16
C LYS A 113 13.23 6.12 12.31
N ILE A 114 12.84 7.26 12.88
CA ILE A 114 11.75 7.32 13.87
C ILE A 114 10.43 6.88 13.22
N MET A 115 10.11 7.40 12.04
CA MET A 115 8.87 7.08 11.34
C MET A 115 8.77 5.61 10.95
N ALA A 116 9.84 5.04 10.39
CA ALA A 116 9.94 3.62 10.08
C ALA A 116 9.76 2.76 11.34
N ARG A 117 10.40 3.14 12.46
CA ARG A 117 10.24 2.44 13.75
C ARG A 117 8.80 2.42 14.23
N HIS A 118 8.03 3.47 13.94
CA HIS A 118 6.64 3.60 14.36
C HIS A 118 5.63 3.20 13.27
N ASN A 119 6.08 2.61 12.15
CA ASN A 119 5.25 2.26 11.00
C ASN A 119 4.37 3.44 10.51
N ILE A 120 4.89 4.66 10.61
CA ILE A 120 4.18 5.85 10.14
C ILE A 120 4.20 5.85 8.60
N PRO A 121 3.03 5.88 7.94
CA PRO A 121 2.99 5.86 6.49
C PRO A 121 3.62 7.14 5.91
N ALA A 122 4.42 6.94 4.86
CA ALA A 122 5.09 7.96 4.10
C ALA A 122 4.62 7.88 2.66
N ILE A 123 3.95 8.93 2.19
CA ILE A 123 3.67 9.09 0.78
C ILE A 123 4.75 9.97 0.19
N THR A 124 5.50 9.40 -0.75
CA THR A 124 6.45 10.15 -1.56
C THR A 124 5.75 10.61 -2.83
N GLU A 125 5.48 11.91 -2.93
CA GLU A 125 5.14 12.53 -4.20
C GLU A 125 6.43 12.93 -4.91
N VAL A 126 6.70 12.22 -6.01
CA VAL A 126 7.94 12.30 -6.78
C VAL A 126 8.06 13.62 -7.54
N SER A 127 6.94 14.28 -7.82
CA SER A 127 6.87 15.56 -8.51
C SER A 127 5.81 16.45 -7.88
N TYR A 128 5.96 17.75 -8.09
CA TYR A 128 4.89 18.69 -7.83
C TYR A 128 3.64 18.27 -8.62
N PRO A 129 2.47 18.19 -7.98
CA PRO A 129 1.28 17.74 -8.68
C PRO A 129 0.95 18.61 -9.90
N GLU A 130 0.59 17.99 -11.02
CA GLU A 130 0.32 18.71 -12.29
C GLU A 130 -0.70 19.84 -12.11
N HIS A 131 -1.72 19.59 -11.28
CA HIS A 131 -2.75 20.56 -10.95
C HIS A 131 -2.20 21.76 -10.16
N PHE A 132 -1.27 21.57 -9.21
CA PHE A 132 -0.56 22.67 -8.55
C PHE A 132 0.22 23.52 -9.57
N LEU A 133 0.98 22.86 -10.45
CA LEU A 133 1.81 23.56 -11.42
C LEU A 133 0.94 24.37 -12.40
N ILE A 134 -0.19 23.80 -12.84
CA ILE A 134 -1.19 24.48 -13.68
C ILE A 134 -1.84 25.65 -12.93
N ASP A 135 -2.29 25.43 -11.69
CA ASP A 135 -3.00 26.44 -10.91
C ASP A 135 -2.10 27.63 -10.57
N ARG A 136 -0.82 27.37 -10.31
CA ARG A 136 0.14 28.40 -9.89
C ARG A 136 0.84 29.09 -11.05
N TYR A 137 1.22 28.35 -12.09
CA TYR A 137 2.07 28.85 -13.19
C TYR A 137 1.37 28.86 -14.56
N GLY A 138 0.13 28.40 -14.64
CA GLY A 138 -0.70 28.46 -15.84
C GLY A 138 -0.54 27.25 -16.77
N LYS A 139 -1.52 27.08 -17.67
CA LYS A 139 -1.60 25.93 -18.58
C LYS A 139 -0.60 25.94 -19.74
N GLU A 140 0.00 27.09 -20.04
CA GLU A 140 0.76 27.26 -21.27
C GLU A 140 2.17 26.68 -21.21
N ASN A 141 2.75 26.41 -20.01
CA ASN A 141 3.93 25.54 -19.80
C ASN A 141 4.28 25.31 -18.30
N PRO A 142 3.51 24.51 -17.54
CA PRO A 142 3.77 24.24 -16.13
C PRO A 142 4.81 23.13 -15.90
N ASN A 143 5.83 23.01 -16.76
CA ASN A 143 6.82 21.93 -16.65
C ASN A 143 8.11 22.41 -15.95
N TYR A 144 8.86 21.46 -15.38
CA TYR A 144 10.08 21.71 -14.61
C TYR A 144 11.11 22.57 -15.38
N LYS A 145 11.26 22.32 -16.69
CA LYS A 145 12.18 23.04 -17.56
C LYS A 145 11.80 24.52 -17.71
N TYR A 146 10.54 24.79 -18.00
CA TYR A 146 10.04 26.15 -18.14
C TYR A 146 10.22 26.95 -16.85
N LEU A 147 9.89 26.34 -15.69
CA LEU A 147 10.08 26.98 -14.39
C LEU A 147 11.57 27.26 -14.10
N ARG A 148 12.47 26.32 -14.41
CA ARG A 148 13.93 26.51 -14.30
C ARG A 148 14.45 27.67 -15.14
N GLU A 149 13.95 27.82 -16.36
CA GLU A 149 14.40 28.85 -17.31
C GLU A 149 13.81 30.24 -17.01
N THR A 150 12.68 30.32 -16.29
CA THR A 150 11.91 31.55 -16.10
C THR A 150 12.03 32.17 -14.71
N LEU A 151 12.41 31.39 -13.71
CA LEU A 151 12.48 31.83 -12.32
C LEU A 151 13.94 32.01 -11.87
N ASP A 152 14.28 33.19 -11.33
CA ASP A 152 15.62 33.52 -10.85
C ASP A 152 16.14 32.54 -9.77
N HIS A 153 15.24 32.06 -8.90
CA HIS A 153 15.54 31.10 -7.84
C HIS A 153 14.51 29.96 -7.87
N TRP A 154 14.34 29.35 -9.04
CA TRP A 154 13.22 28.46 -9.37
C TRP A 154 12.89 27.41 -8.31
N SER A 155 13.88 26.72 -7.76
CA SER A 155 13.64 25.67 -6.76
C SER A 155 13.12 26.22 -5.44
N VAL A 156 13.65 27.36 -4.97
CA VAL A 156 13.21 28.04 -3.74
C VAL A 156 11.82 28.64 -3.96
N GLN A 157 11.61 29.33 -5.08
CA GLN A 157 10.34 29.98 -5.40
C GLN A 157 9.21 28.97 -5.62
N VAL A 158 9.46 27.89 -6.36
CA VAL A 158 8.47 26.82 -6.56
C VAL A 158 8.16 26.09 -5.26
N TRP A 159 9.15 25.92 -4.39
CA TRP A 159 8.94 25.35 -3.06
C TRP A 159 8.10 26.26 -2.15
N GLU A 160 8.42 27.55 -2.07
CA GLU A 160 7.64 28.52 -1.30
C GLU A 160 6.20 28.61 -1.81
N ASP A 161 6.02 28.54 -3.13
CA ASP A 161 4.71 28.52 -3.77
C ASP A 161 3.96 27.21 -3.50
N TYR A 162 4.63 26.06 -3.50
CA TYR A 162 4.03 24.77 -3.18
C TYR A 162 3.65 24.68 -1.71
N CYS A 163 4.50 25.16 -0.80
CA CYS A 163 4.15 25.34 0.60
C CYS A 163 2.91 26.23 0.70
N SER A 164 2.91 27.40 0.05
CA SER A 164 1.75 28.31 0.04
C SER A 164 0.49 27.67 -0.54
N TYR A 165 0.63 26.78 -1.51
CA TYR A 165 -0.46 26.03 -2.12
C TYR A 165 -1.02 24.95 -1.19
N LEU A 166 -0.16 24.14 -0.56
CA LEU A 166 -0.56 23.18 0.47
C LEU A 166 -1.28 23.89 1.63
N MET A 167 -0.85 25.10 1.96
CA MET A 167 -1.46 25.98 2.96
C MET A 167 -2.78 26.61 2.50
N SER A 168 -3.04 26.64 1.19
CA SER A 168 -4.24 27.24 0.61
C SER A 168 -5.49 26.40 0.88
N VAL A 169 -6.67 26.98 0.64
CA VAL A 169 -7.95 26.25 0.74
C VAL A 169 -7.95 24.99 -0.12
N HIS A 170 -7.33 25.04 -1.30
CA HIS A 170 -7.28 23.90 -2.21
C HIS A 170 -6.36 22.78 -1.69
N GLY A 171 -5.16 23.12 -1.24
CA GLY A 171 -4.24 22.15 -0.63
C GLY A 171 -4.83 21.48 0.63
N GLN A 172 -5.57 22.26 1.43
CA GLN A 172 -6.32 21.74 2.57
C GLN A 172 -7.45 20.78 2.15
N GLU A 173 -8.17 21.08 1.07
CA GLU A 173 -9.24 20.22 0.54
C GLU A 173 -8.69 18.89 0.01
N MET A 174 -7.58 18.93 -0.73
CA MET A 174 -6.87 17.72 -1.16
C MET A 174 -6.45 16.85 0.02
N PHE A 175 -5.89 17.48 1.06
CA PHE A 175 -5.47 16.76 2.25
C PHE A 175 -6.66 16.16 3.03
N TYR A 176 -7.76 16.90 3.13
CA TYR A 176 -9.00 16.41 3.71
C TYR A 176 -9.51 15.17 2.95
N ASP A 177 -9.52 15.21 1.62
CA ASP A 177 -9.92 14.08 0.79
C ASP A 177 -8.98 12.88 0.93
N TYR A 178 -7.68 13.12 1.10
CA TYR A 178 -6.71 12.08 1.39
C TYR A 178 -6.95 11.42 2.76
N CYS A 179 -7.11 12.22 3.83
CA CYS A 179 -7.46 11.72 5.16
C CYS A 179 -8.76 10.91 5.13
N LYS A 180 -9.74 11.36 4.35
CA LYS A 180 -11.00 10.65 4.16
C LYS A 180 -10.79 9.28 3.52
N LYS A 181 -9.86 9.14 2.57
CA LYS A 181 -9.50 7.84 1.97
C LYS A 181 -8.84 6.90 2.97
N ILE A 182 -7.86 7.37 3.75
CA ILE A 182 -7.20 6.55 4.79
C ILE A 182 -8.22 6.10 5.84
N ASN A 183 -9.03 7.03 6.34
CA ASN A 183 -10.04 6.72 7.34
C ASN A 183 -11.08 5.75 6.78
N ALA A 184 -11.46 5.85 5.50
CA ALA A 184 -12.35 4.87 4.87
C ALA A 184 -11.75 3.45 4.88
N VAL A 185 -10.45 3.29 4.58
CA VAL A 185 -9.77 1.98 4.67
C VAL A 185 -9.75 1.48 6.11
N LYS A 186 -9.44 2.36 7.06
CA LYS A 186 -9.42 2.03 8.49
C LYS A 186 -10.79 1.57 8.99
N ASP A 187 -11.84 2.33 8.67
CA ASP A 187 -13.22 2.04 9.04
C ASP A 187 -13.70 0.73 8.40
N GLU A 188 -13.29 0.44 7.16
CA GLU A 188 -13.59 -0.82 6.47
C GLU A 188 -12.92 -2.01 7.15
N VAL A 189 -11.63 -1.91 7.47
CA VAL A 189 -10.90 -2.97 8.18
C VAL A 189 -11.53 -3.24 9.54
N GLN A 190 -11.83 -2.18 10.30
CA GLN A 190 -12.51 -2.30 11.58
C GLN A 190 -13.88 -2.99 11.42
N ALA A 191 -14.72 -2.50 10.50
CA ALA A 191 -16.04 -3.07 10.26
C ALA A 191 -15.98 -4.54 9.82
N THR A 192 -14.98 -4.91 9.01
CA THR A 192 -14.78 -6.30 8.54
C THR A 192 -14.42 -7.23 9.69
N VAL A 193 -13.56 -6.78 10.61
CA VAL A 193 -13.22 -7.57 11.80
C VAL A 193 -14.41 -7.63 12.76
N GLU A 194 -15.16 -6.55 12.96
CA GLU A 194 -16.30 -6.49 13.88
C GLU A 194 -17.59 -7.15 13.36
N LYS A 195 -17.67 -7.48 12.06
CA LYS A 195 -18.87 -8.07 11.40
C LYS A 195 -19.32 -9.41 12.00
N GLY A 196 -18.46 -10.13 12.72
CA GLY A 196 -18.79 -11.41 13.31
C GLY A 196 -17.84 -11.81 14.43
N ASP A 197 -18.14 -12.93 15.07
CA ASP A 197 -17.39 -13.41 16.26
C ASP A 197 -16.44 -14.58 15.94
N LYS A 198 -16.60 -15.19 14.77
CA LYS A 198 -15.78 -16.33 14.34
C LYS A 198 -14.37 -15.89 13.95
N PRO A 199 -13.34 -16.74 14.08
CA PRO A 199 -12.05 -16.47 13.46
C PRO A 199 -12.21 -16.14 11.97
N LEU A 200 -11.55 -15.07 11.54
CA LEU A 200 -11.66 -14.50 10.20
C LEU A 200 -10.43 -14.86 9.37
N VAL A 201 -10.65 -15.35 8.15
CA VAL A 201 -9.62 -15.55 7.13
C VAL A 201 -9.82 -14.52 6.04
N LEU A 202 -8.81 -13.70 5.78
CA LEU A 202 -8.77 -12.71 4.71
C LEU A 202 -7.76 -13.11 3.64
N THR A 203 -8.20 -13.06 2.39
CA THR A 203 -7.41 -13.41 1.20
C THR A 203 -7.30 -12.23 0.22
N GLU A 204 -6.44 -12.33 -0.79
CA GLU A 204 -6.16 -11.27 -1.75
C GLU A 204 -7.28 -11.08 -2.78
N GLY A 205 -7.78 -12.19 -3.34
CA GLY A 205 -8.64 -12.20 -4.50
C GLY A 205 -10.06 -12.73 -4.23
N GLU A 206 -11.00 -12.30 -5.07
CA GLU A 206 -12.41 -12.71 -4.99
C GLU A 206 -12.64 -14.22 -5.17
N THR A 207 -11.73 -14.91 -5.88
CA THR A 207 -11.81 -16.36 -6.15
C THR A 207 -11.37 -17.20 -4.95
N ASP A 208 -10.49 -16.69 -4.10
CA ASP A 208 -9.80 -17.47 -3.09
C ASP A 208 -10.77 -17.99 -2.02
N PRO A 209 -11.72 -17.19 -1.49
CA PRO A 209 -12.73 -17.70 -0.57
C PRO A 209 -13.57 -18.82 -1.20
N ILE A 210 -13.81 -18.79 -2.51
CA ILE A 210 -14.58 -19.83 -3.21
C ILE A 210 -13.76 -21.12 -3.26
N TYR A 211 -12.47 -21.04 -3.61
CA TYR A 211 -11.56 -22.19 -3.62
C TYR A 211 -11.42 -22.80 -2.23
N ILE A 212 -11.14 -22.00 -1.21
CA ILE A 212 -10.91 -22.47 0.16
C ILE A 212 -12.19 -23.11 0.72
N LYS A 213 -13.35 -22.47 0.56
CA LYS A 213 -14.64 -23.04 0.99
C LYS A 213 -14.94 -24.36 0.27
N THR A 214 -14.57 -24.48 -1.00
CA THR A 214 -14.74 -25.72 -1.77
C THR A 214 -13.78 -26.81 -1.29
N ALA A 215 -12.50 -26.49 -1.10
CA ALA A 215 -11.49 -27.40 -0.58
C ALA A 215 -11.89 -27.96 0.79
N LEU A 216 -12.30 -27.10 1.74
CA LEU A 216 -12.78 -27.52 3.06
C LEU A 216 -13.95 -28.52 2.96
N LYS A 217 -14.89 -28.29 2.03
CA LYS A 217 -16.02 -29.22 1.82
C LYS A 217 -15.59 -30.56 1.24
N LEU A 218 -14.75 -30.53 0.20
CA LEU A 218 -14.34 -31.73 -0.53
C LEU A 218 -13.35 -32.59 0.26
N LEU A 219 -12.51 -31.96 1.08
CA LEU A 219 -11.50 -32.64 1.91
C LEU A 219 -12.03 -33.05 3.30
N GLY A 220 -13.35 -32.91 3.55
CA GLY A 220 -14.00 -33.41 4.76
C GLY A 220 -13.97 -32.47 5.97
N GLU A 221 -13.46 -31.24 5.82
CA GLU A 221 -13.26 -30.25 6.90
C GLU A 221 -14.49 -29.34 7.10
N LYS A 222 -15.70 -29.92 7.05
CA LYS A 222 -16.96 -29.15 7.17
C LYS A 222 -17.11 -28.49 8.54
N GLU A 223 -16.56 -29.10 9.59
CA GLU A 223 -16.58 -28.54 10.94
C GLU A 223 -15.73 -27.28 11.06
N ILE A 224 -14.56 -27.25 10.40
CA ILE A 224 -13.71 -26.06 10.33
C ILE A 224 -14.44 -24.96 9.56
N LEU A 225 -15.02 -25.29 8.40
CA LEU A 225 -15.77 -24.33 7.59
C LEU A 225 -16.93 -23.69 8.37
N ALA A 226 -17.57 -24.41 9.30
CA ALA A 226 -18.64 -23.85 10.12
C ALA A 226 -18.13 -22.88 11.21
N GLN A 227 -16.86 -22.97 11.58
CA GLN A 227 -16.23 -22.22 12.68
C GLN A 227 -15.53 -20.94 12.24
N ILE A 228 -15.33 -20.71 10.94
CA ILE A 228 -14.60 -19.55 10.43
C ILE A 228 -15.43 -18.72 9.46
N ASP A 229 -15.09 -17.43 9.37
CA ASP A 229 -15.50 -16.58 8.27
C ASP A 229 -14.34 -16.50 7.27
N ILE A 230 -14.64 -16.54 5.97
CA ILE A 230 -13.65 -16.41 4.90
C ILE A 230 -14.16 -15.38 3.92
N GLU A 231 -13.43 -14.28 3.83
CA GLU A 231 -13.68 -13.12 2.99
C GLU A 231 -12.37 -12.77 2.25
N TRP A 232 -12.47 -11.92 1.23
CA TRP A 232 -11.31 -11.37 0.55
C TRP A 232 -11.26 -9.86 0.83
N VAL A 233 -10.10 -9.23 0.67
CA VAL A 233 -9.94 -7.78 0.94
C VAL A 233 -10.39 -6.91 -0.21
N GLY A 234 -11.15 -5.87 0.14
CA GLY A 234 -11.50 -4.75 -0.73
C GLY A 234 -12.96 -4.71 -1.17
N ILE A 235 -13.31 -3.63 -1.87
CA ILE A 235 -14.69 -3.29 -2.22
C ILE A 235 -14.86 -3.41 -3.72
N SER A 236 -15.83 -4.23 -4.15
CA SER A 236 -16.32 -4.20 -5.53
C SER A 236 -17.14 -2.92 -5.74
N ILE A 237 -16.64 -2.01 -6.58
CA ILE A 237 -17.34 -0.77 -6.94
C ILE A 237 -18.18 -0.92 -8.23
N GLY A 238 -18.37 -2.16 -8.69
CA GLY A 238 -19.07 -2.48 -9.94
C GLY A 238 -18.22 -2.27 -11.20
N LYS A 239 -18.67 -2.84 -12.33
CA LYS A 239 -17.97 -2.85 -13.64
C LYS A 239 -16.56 -3.49 -13.62
N GLY A 240 -16.34 -4.51 -12.80
CA GLY A 240 -15.05 -5.20 -12.70
C GLY A 240 -13.93 -4.35 -12.11
N LYS A 241 -14.26 -3.22 -11.45
CA LYS A 241 -13.31 -2.42 -10.71
C LYS A 241 -13.48 -2.67 -9.21
N SER A 242 -12.37 -2.72 -8.52
CA SER A 242 -12.30 -2.93 -7.09
C SER A 242 -11.29 -1.98 -6.47
N ILE A 243 -11.54 -1.55 -5.24
CA ILE A 243 -10.66 -0.67 -4.47
C ILE A 243 -10.07 -1.49 -3.33
N ASN A 244 -8.77 -1.29 -3.04
CA ASN A 244 -8.06 -1.90 -1.92
C ASN A 244 -8.02 -3.45 -1.97
N THR A 245 -7.70 -3.99 -3.14
CA THR A 245 -7.67 -5.44 -3.42
C THR A 245 -6.27 -5.97 -3.62
N GLY A 246 -6.11 -7.30 -3.65
CA GLY A 246 -4.82 -7.93 -3.88
C GLY A 246 -3.85 -7.78 -2.71
N ASP A 247 -2.57 -7.94 -2.99
CA ASP A 247 -1.47 -7.82 -2.04
C ASP A 247 -1.44 -6.47 -1.31
N GLY A 248 -1.67 -5.36 -2.03
CA GLY A 248 -1.78 -4.02 -1.47
C GLY A 248 -2.95 -3.88 -0.50
N GLY A 249 -4.09 -4.49 -0.81
CA GLY A 249 -5.26 -4.55 0.06
C GLY A 249 -4.98 -5.28 1.38
N LEU A 250 -4.29 -6.43 1.30
CA LEU A 250 -3.91 -7.18 2.49
C LEU A 250 -2.82 -6.45 3.27
N LYS A 251 -1.84 -5.82 2.61
CA LYS A 251 -0.80 -4.99 3.24
C LYS A 251 -1.44 -3.85 4.05
N ASN A 252 -2.37 -3.11 3.45
CA ASN A 252 -3.10 -2.04 4.15
C ASN A 252 -3.90 -2.59 5.35
N THR A 253 -4.58 -3.72 5.17
CA THR A 253 -5.30 -4.40 6.26
C THR A 253 -4.35 -4.77 7.41
N ARG A 254 -3.22 -5.40 7.10
CA ARG A 254 -2.17 -5.76 8.08
C ARG A 254 -1.72 -4.52 8.85
N ASP A 255 -1.35 -3.46 8.14
CA ASP A 255 -0.76 -2.27 8.75
C ASP A 255 -1.78 -1.54 9.64
N VAL A 256 -3.06 -1.49 9.24
CA VAL A 256 -4.15 -0.98 10.08
C VAL A 256 -4.32 -1.81 11.36
N LEU A 257 -4.33 -3.14 11.26
CA LEU A 257 -4.54 -4.03 12.41
C LEU A 257 -3.36 -3.99 13.39
N LEU A 258 -2.13 -3.96 12.88
CA LEU A 258 -0.93 -3.83 13.71
C LEU A 258 -0.86 -2.47 14.41
N SER A 259 -1.26 -1.40 13.71
CA SER A 259 -1.28 -0.04 14.27
C SER A 259 -2.47 0.21 15.20
N ASN A 260 -3.52 -0.62 15.12
CA ASN A 260 -4.71 -0.52 15.96
C ASN A 260 -5.09 -1.89 16.57
N PRO A 261 -4.27 -2.46 17.49
CA PRO A 261 -4.52 -3.80 18.03
C PRO A 261 -5.91 -3.97 18.67
N LYS A 262 -6.51 -2.88 19.16
CA LYS A 262 -7.88 -2.84 19.69
C LYS A 262 -8.97 -3.25 18.69
N PHE A 263 -8.69 -3.22 17.38
CA PHE A 263 -9.61 -3.68 16.34
C PHE A 263 -9.66 -5.20 16.22
N LEU A 264 -8.62 -5.90 16.70
CA LEU A 264 -8.60 -7.36 16.74
C LEU A 264 -9.50 -7.85 17.87
N THR A 265 -10.81 -7.91 17.62
CA THR A 265 -11.80 -8.45 18.56
C THR A 265 -11.95 -9.98 18.48
N ARG A 266 -11.37 -10.58 17.43
CA ARG A 266 -11.34 -12.02 17.16
C ARG A 266 -10.02 -12.39 16.48
N LYS A 267 -9.72 -13.69 16.39
CA LYS A 267 -8.55 -14.17 15.65
C LYS A 267 -8.70 -13.85 14.16
N VAL A 268 -7.65 -13.32 13.55
CA VAL A 268 -7.58 -12.98 12.13
C VAL A 268 -6.39 -13.70 11.50
N LEU A 269 -6.60 -14.31 10.34
CA LEU A 269 -5.57 -14.92 9.50
C LEU A 269 -5.55 -14.19 8.16
N LEU A 270 -4.41 -13.58 7.81
CA LEU A 270 -4.16 -13.04 6.48
C LEU A 270 -3.41 -14.08 5.65
N ILE A 271 -3.94 -14.43 4.48
CA ILE A 271 -3.32 -15.38 3.55
C ILE A 271 -2.91 -14.63 2.28
N TYR A 272 -1.60 -14.50 2.09
CA TYR A 272 -0.99 -13.94 0.90
C TYR A 272 -0.70 -15.02 -0.14
N ASP A 273 -0.77 -14.62 -1.40
CA ASP A 273 -0.42 -15.43 -2.56
C ASP A 273 1.09 -15.71 -2.63
N CYS A 274 1.45 -16.72 -3.43
CA CYS A 274 2.83 -17.22 -3.48
C CYS A 274 3.81 -16.25 -4.15
N ASP A 275 3.32 -15.27 -4.91
CA ASP A 275 4.08 -14.27 -5.63
C ASP A 275 4.31 -12.96 -4.88
N THR A 276 4.01 -12.92 -3.57
CA THR A 276 4.33 -11.79 -2.68
C THR A 276 5.64 -12.02 -1.92
N ASP A 277 6.41 -10.98 -1.59
CA ASP A 277 7.64 -11.12 -0.79
C ASP A 277 7.40 -11.18 0.74
N LYS A 278 6.18 -11.56 1.16
CA LYS A 278 5.80 -11.58 2.57
C LYS A 278 6.32 -12.80 3.31
N SER A 279 6.84 -12.58 4.52
CA SER A 279 7.18 -13.63 5.48
C SER A 279 5.99 -14.04 6.33
N ASN A 280 6.01 -15.25 6.87
CA ASN A 280 5.05 -15.67 7.89
C ASN A 280 5.32 -14.90 9.19
N GLU A 281 4.27 -14.42 9.84
CA GLU A 281 4.36 -13.70 11.12
C GLU A 281 3.27 -14.18 12.08
N ASP A 282 3.58 -14.13 13.37
CA ASP A 282 2.65 -14.46 14.45
C ASP A 282 2.54 -13.31 15.44
N HIS A 283 1.31 -12.84 15.60
CA HIS A 283 0.89 -11.88 16.61
C HIS A 283 -0.27 -12.50 17.41
N GLU A 284 -0.60 -11.96 18.58
CA GLU A 284 -1.54 -12.60 19.54
C GLU A 284 -2.88 -13.02 18.91
N LEU A 285 -3.55 -12.10 18.20
CA LEU A 285 -4.83 -12.34 17.53
C LEU A 285 -4.72 -12.25 16.00
N LEU A 286 -3.51 -12.08 15.46
CA LEU A 286 -3.28 -11.91 14.03
C LEU A 286 -2.17 -12.85 13.55
N LYS A 287 -2.50 -13.74 12.63
CA LYS A 287 -1.51 -14.59 11.94
C LYS A 287 -1.38 -14.16 10.48
N ILE A 288 -0.16 -14.18 9.98
CA ILE A 288 0.15 -13.88 8.58
C ILE A 288 0.80 -15.10 7.97
N ARG A 289 0.26 -15.58 6.86
CA ARG A 289 0.76 -16.75 6.15
C ARG A 289 0.87 -16.47 4.66
N LYS A 290 1.96 -16.92 4.06
CA LYS A 290 2.18 -16.92 2.61
C LYS A 290 2.01 -18.32 2.06
N ILE A 291 1.25 -18.46 0.97
CA ILE A 291 1.13 -19.72 0.25
C ILE A 291 2.49 -20.07 -0.38
N PRO A 292 3.03 -21.29 -0.17
CA PRO A 292 4.29 -21.67 -0.78
C PRO A 292 4.14 -21.87 -2.29
N GLN A 293 5.15 -21.44 -3.04
CA GLN A 293 5.22 -21.72 -4.47
C GLN A 293 5.40 -23.23 -4.69
N GLN A 294 4.57 -23.82 -5.54
CA GLN A 294 4.62 -25.24 -5.83
C GLN A 294 5.69 -25.50 -6.91
N LYS A 295 6.56 -26.47 -6.67
CA LYS A 295 7.64 -26.80 -7.62
C LYS A 295 7.05 -27.46 -8.86
N ASN A 296 7.58 -27.11 -10.03
CA ASN A 296 7.18 -27.68 -11.32
C ASN A 296 5.70 -27.48 -11.67
N ARG A 297 5.09 -26.35 -11.28
CA ARG A 297 3.77 -25.94 -11.74
C ARG A 297 3.85 -25.00 -12.94
N LYS A 298 2.87 -25.12 -13.83
CA LYS A 298 2.61 -24.20 -14.94
C LYS A 298 2.19 -22.82 -14.42
N VAL A 299 1.29 -22.80 -13.43
CA VAL A 299 0.82 -21.56 -12.79
C VAL A 299 1.73 -21.23 -11.62
N LYS A 300 2.35 -20.03 -11.67
CA LYS A 300 3.39 -19.59 -10.73
C LYS A 300 2.94 -18.49 -9.77
N LYS A 301 1.71 -17.99 -9.94
CA LYS A 301 1.16 -16.83 -9.24
C LYS A 301 -0.21 -17.19 -8.69
N GLY A 302 -0.62 -16.50 -7.63
CA GLY A 302 -1.93 -16.67 -7.03
C GLY A 302 -2.12 -17.99 -6.27
N ILE A 303 -3.24 -18.10 -5.57
CA ILE A 303 -3.70 -19.36 -4.98
C ILE A 303 -3.86 -20.48 -6.02
N GLU A 304 -4.05 -20.15 -7.30
CA GLU A 304 -4.21 -21.13 -8.37
C GLU A 304 -2.95 -21.99 -8.59
N ASN A 305 -1.78 -21.56 -8.11
CA ASN A 305 -0.56 -22.37 -8.07
C ASN A 305 -0.73 -23.70 -7.28
N LEU A 306 -1.77 -23.83 -6.45
CA LEU A 306 -2.08 -25.08 -5.75
C LEU A 306 -2.81 -26.12 -6.62
N PHE A 307 -3.24 -25.77 -7.83
CA PHE A 307 -3.92 -26.72 -8.72
C PHE A 307 -2.93 -27.49 -9.63
N PRO A 308 -3.22 -28.77 -9.95
CA PRO A 308 -2.47 -29.52 -10.95
C PRO A 308 -2.49 -28.92 -12.37
N ASP A 309 -1.35 -28.95 -13.05
CA ASP A 309 -1.16 -28.37 -14.40
C ASP A 309 -2.16 -28.85 -15.46
N HIS A 310 -2.58 -30.11 -15.39
CA HIS A 310 -3.51 -30.70 -16.36
C HIS A 310 -4.92 -30.09 -16.32
N LEU A 311 -5.25 -29.32 -15.28
CA LEU A 311 -6.52 -28.60 -15.15
C LEU A 311 -6.53 -27.29 -15.95
N PHE A 312 -5.37 -26.76 -16.32
CA PHE A 312 -5.22 -25.50 -17.03
C PHE A 312 -5.23 -25.71 -18.54
N THR A 313 -6.41 -26.09 -19.05
CA THR A 313 -6.73 -26.34 -20.47
C THR A 313 -6.88 -25.03 -21.25
N GLU A 314 -6.77 -25.11 -22.58
CA GLU A 314 -6.80 -23.96 -23.50
C GLU A 314 -8.08 -23.13 -23.40
N GLU A 315 -9.21 -23.75 -23.00
CA GLU A 315 -10.51 -23.08 -22.86
C GLU A 315 -10.53 -21.96 -21.80
N PHE A 316 -9.58 -21.98 -20.85
CA PHE A 316 -9.44 -20.93 -19.84
C PHE A 316 -8.44 -19.83 -20.23
N TYR A 317 -7.90 -19.86 -21.45
CA TYR A 317 -6.93 -18.88 -21.92
C TYR A 317 -7.47 -18.14 -23.14
N LEU A 318 -7.90 -16.89 -22.94
CA LEU A 318 -8.38 -16.04 -24.04
C LEU A 318 -7.26 -15.19 -24.61
N PRO A 319 -7.20 -14.97 -25.93
CA PRO A 319 -6.24 -14.06 -26.52
C PRO A 319 -6.51 -12.62 -26.06
N LYS A 320 -5.44 -11.92 -25.71
CA LYS A 320 -5.45 -10.51 -25.29
C LYS A 320 -4.33 -9.78 -26.00
N THR A 321 -4.68 -8.69 -26.65
CA THR A 321 -3.69 -7.76 -27.21
C THR A 321 -3.18 -6.85 -26.11
N LYS A 322 -1.86 -6.79 -25.93
CA LYS A 322 -1.17 -5.82 -25.09
C LYS A 322 -0.29 -4.94 -25.97
N TYR A 323 -0.46 -3.63 -25.86
CA TYR A 323 0.43 -2.67 -26.49
C TYR A 323 1.61 -2.40 -25.56
N GLY A 324 2.83 -2.45 -26.10
CA GLY A 324 4.02 -2.03 -25.37
C GLY A 324 4.20 -0.51 -25.41
N ASP A 325 5.18 -0.02 -24.64
CA ASP A 325 5.38 1.41 -24.40
C ASP A 325 5.79 2.18 -25.67
N TYR A 326 6.28 1.47 -26.68
CA TYR A 326 6.63 2.03 -28.00
C TYR A 326 5.57 1.74 -29.08
N GLY A 327 4.39 1.25 -28.69
CA GLY A 327 3.24 1.00 -29.58
C GLY A 327 3.26 -0.36 -30.28
N GLU A 328 4.21 -1.25 -29.95
CA GLU A 328 4.26 -2.61 -30.47
C GLU A 328 3.07 -3.45 -29.98
N GLU A 329 2.54 -4.29 -30.87
CA GLU A 329 1.42 -5.16 -30.56
C GLU A 329 1.91 -6.54 -30.12
N ASN A 330 1.63 -6.92 -28.87
CA ASN A 330 1.90 -8.26 -28.35
C ASN A 330 0.59 -9.03 -28.16
N GLN A 331 0.51 -10.22 -28.76
CA GLN A 331 -0.58 -11.17 -28.53
C GLN A 331 -0.20 -12.07 -27.35
N ILE A 332 -0.89 -11.93 -26.24
CA ILE A 332 -0.72 -12.77 -25.04
C ILE A 332 -1.98 -13.59 -24.77
N GLN A 333 -1.88 -14.61 -23.95
CA GLN A 333 -3.04 -15.33 -23.43
C GLN A 333 -3.34 -14.88 -22.01
N GLU A 334 -4.58 -14.47 -21.76
CA GLU A 334 -5.10 -14.10 -20.45
C GLU A 334 -5.88 -15.26 -19.83
N PHE A 335 -5.43 -15.69 -18.66
CA PHE A 335 -6.10 -16.72 -17.89
C PHE A 335 -7.41 -16.19 -17.29
N GLN A 336 -8.52 -16.85 -17.61
CA GLN A 336 -9.86 -16.51 -17.13
C GLN A 336 -10.09 -17.08 -15.73
N LYS A 337 -9.51 -16.41 -14.71
CA LYS A 337 -9.52 -16.86 -13.31
C LYS A 337 -10.91 -17.24 -12.80
N MET A 338 -11.89 -16.36 -12.98
CA MET A 338 -13.25 -16.58 -12.47
C MET A 338 -13.98 -17.72 -13.21
N ASP A 339 -13.74 -17.89 -14.51
CA ASP A 339 -14.35 -18.97 -15.27
C ASP A 339 -13.76 -20.32 -14.88
N PHE A 340 -12.44 -20.39 -14.69
CA PHE A 340 -11.78 -21.55 -14.10
C PHE A 340 -12.30 -21.83 -12.69
N CYS A 341 -12.46 -20.80 -11.86
CA CYS A 341 -13.02 -20.90 -10.51
C CYS A 341 -14.41 -21.56 -10.50
N LYS A 342 -15.32 -21.04 -11.33
CA LYS A 342 -16.67 -21.62 -11.45
C LYS A 342 -16.61 -23.06 -11.94
N TRP A 343 -15.80 -23.35 -12.95
CA TRP A 343 -15.69 -24.71 -13.46
C TRP A 343 -15.18 -25.70 -12.42
N ILE A 344 -14.05 -25.42 -11.77
CA ILE A 344 -13.43 -26.34 -10.82
C ILE A 344 -14.28 -26.51 -9.56
N CYS A 345 -14.90 -25.42 -9.07
CA CYS A 345 -15.67 -25.41 -7.83
C CYS A 345 -17.14 -25.79 -7.99
N GLU A 346 -17.75 -25.64 -9.16
CA GLU A 346 -19.18 -25.90 -9.37
C GLU A 346 -19.45 -27.14 -10.19
N GLN A 347 -18.64 -27.40 -11.22
CA GLN A 347 -18.86 -28.47 -12.20
C GLN A 347 -17.99 -29.70 -11.92
N ARG A 348 -16.67 -29.52 -11.81
CA ARG A 348 -15.73 -30.64 -11.68
C ARG A 348 -15.74 -31.25 -10.27
N LYS A 349 -15.54 -30.43 -9.23
CA LYS A 349 -15.68 -30.80 -7.80
C LYS A 349 -15.00 -32.12 -7.39
N GLN A 350 -13.80 -32.42 -7.90
CA GLN A 350 -13.07 -33.62 -7.48
C GLN A 350 -12.12 -33.29 -6.32
N ALA A 351 -12.15 -34.09 -5.25
CA ALA A 351 -11.33 -33.84 -4.06
C ALA A 351 -9.82 -33.91 -4.36
N ASP A 352 -9.42 -34.81 -5.27
CA ASP A 352 -8.01 -35.00 -5.63
C ASP A 352 -7.39 -33.76 -6.29
N ASP A 353 -8.19 -32.92 -6.95
CA ASP A 353 -7.70 -31.67 -7.56
C ASP A 353 -7.33 -30.61 -6.49
N PHE A 354 -7.88 -30.73 -5.29
CA PHE A 354 -7.68 -29.78 -4.18
C PHE A 354 -6.67 -30.28 -3.15
N VAL A 355 -5.91 -31.35 -3.44
CA VAL A 355 -5.03 -31.99 -2.44
C VAL A 355 -4.01 -31.02 -1.81
N ASP A 356 -3.48 -30.08 -2.58
CA ASP A 356 -2.46 -29.13 -2.10
C ASP A 356 -3.08 -27.98 -1.27
N PHE A 357 -4.41 -27.81 -1.27
CA PHE A 357 -5.11 -26.88 -0.38
C PHE A 357 -5.03 -27.29 1.09
N LYS A 358 -4.56 -28.52 1.39
CA LYS A 358 -4.25 -28.93 2.77
C LYS A 358 -3.32 -27.96 3.49
N ILE A 359 -2.40 -27.30 2.77
CA ILE A 359 -1.50 -26.29 3.34
C ILE A 359 -2.31 -25.11 3.91
N ILE A 360 -3.33 -24.64 3.19
CA ILE A 360 -4.21 -23.57 3.68
C ILE A 360 -5.05 -24.05 4.86
N ILE A 361 -5.52 -25.30 4.82
CA ILE A 361 -6.27 -25.90 5.93
C ILE A 361 -5.40 -25.97 7.20
N GLU A 362 -4.10 -26.29 7.06
CA GLU A 362 -3.14 -26.26 8.16
C GLU A 362 -2.95 -24.85 8.71
N PHE A 363 -2.83 -23.82 7.86
CA PHE A 363 -2.80 -22.42 8.32
C PHE A 363 -4.04 -22.04 9.13
N ILE A 364 -5.21 -22.46 8.67
CA ILE A 364 -6.48 -22.23 9.35
C ILE A 364 -6.51 -22.95 10.71
N LYS A 365 -6.14 -24.24 10.76
CA LYS A 365 -6.07 -25.01 12.00
C LYS A 365 -5.10 -24.39 13.00
N ASP A 366 -3.94 -23.95 12.53
CA ASP A 366 -2.95 -23.25 13.34
C ASP A 366 -3.50 -21.94 13.91
N CYS A 367 -4.24 -21.16 13.12
CA CYS A 367 -4.95 -19.97 13.63
C CYS A 367 -5.99 -20.33 14.70
N LEU A 368 -6.79 -21.38 14.47
CA LEU A 368 -7.77 -21.84 15.45
C LEU A 368 -7.14 -22.34 16.75
N GLY A 369 -5.86 -22.74 16.73
CA GLY A 369 -5.18 -23.37 17.86
C GLY A 369 -5.53 -24.86 17.99
N THR A 370 -5.90 -25.50 16.89
CA THR A 370 -6.28 -26.92 16.83
C THR A 370 -5.13 -27.84 16.41
N VAL A 371 -3.95 -27.28 16.10
CA VAL A 371 -2.72 -28.05 15.87
C VAL A 371 -2.08 -28.37 17.21
N ILE A 372 -2.15 -29.64 17.62
CA ILE A 372 -1.36 -30.18 18.73
C ILE A 372 -0.08 -30.71 18.10
N TYR A 373 1.07 -30.09 18.42
CA TYR A 373 2.40 -30.57 18.01
C TYR A 373 2.79 -31.87 18.73
#